data_AF-X1KRL5-F1
#
_entry.id   AF-X1KRL5-F1
#
_cell.length_a   1.000
_cell.length_b   1.000
_cell.length_c   1.000
_cell.angle_alpha   90.00
_cell.angle_beta   90.00
_cell.angle_gamma   90.00
#
_symmetry.space_group_name_H-M   'P 1'
#
loop_
_entity.id
_entity.type
_entity.pdbx_description
1 polymer ?
#
loop_
_entity_poly.entity_id
_entity_poly.type
_entity_poly.pdbx_seq_one_letter_code
_entity_poly.pdbx_strand_id
1 'polypeptide(L)'
;MFEVADIAIDTGVPMGDVMVDVPGLEIKVGPGSSVANIVIANLLSIEVARIMVAKGTKPLVVPNPAVVPDAEEVERKLVKEFRRRIGKHLS
;
A
#
# COMPACT_ATOMS: atom_id res chain seq x y z
N MET A 1 3.81 -18.91 8.14
CA MET A 1 3.04 -17.63 8.21
C MET A 1 2.30 -17.34 6.90
N PHE A 2 2.85 -17.65 5.71
CA PHE A 2 2.10 -17.51 4.45
C PHE A 2 1.04 -18.59 4.23
N GLU A 3 1.16 -19.74 4.90
CA GLU A 3 0.29 -20.92 4.72
C GLU A 3 -1.18 -20.71 5.12
N VAL A 4 -1.49 -19.62 5.83
CA VAL A 4 -2.86 -19.26 6.24
C VAL A 4 -3.48 -18.16 5.40
N ALA A 5 -2.76 -17.63 4.39
CA ALA A 5 -3.24 -16.56 3.53
C ALA A 5 -3.85 -17.14 2.25
N ASP A 6 -4.97 -16.57 1.78
CA ASP A 6 -5.54 -16.91 0.47
C ASP A 6 -4.56 -16.58 -0.68
N ILE A 7 -3.82 -15.48 -0.52
CA ILE A 7 -2.82 -15.01 -1.47
C ILE A 7 -1.60 -14.55 -0.70
N ALA A 8 -0.43 -15.08 -1.05
CA ALA A 8 0.86 -14.61 -0.59
C ALA A 8 1.61 -13.96 -1.76
N ILE A 9 2.15 -12.76 -1.55
CA ILE A 9 2.99 -12.07 -2.53
C ILE A 9 4.44 -12.18 -2.05
N ASP A 10 5.29 -12.81 -2.86
CA ASP A 10 6.72 -12.90 -2.61
C ASP A 10 7.39 -11.56 -2.89
N THR A 11 8.17 -11.06 -1.93
CA THR A 11 8.96 -9.84 -2.10
C THR A 11 10.20 -10.05 -2.96
N GLY A 12 10.57 -11.32 -3.22
CA GLY A 12 11.73 -11.71 -4.00
C GLY A 12 13.07 -11.41 -3.32
N VAL A 13 13.03 -11.03 -2.04
CA VAL A 13 14.23 -10.67 -1.26
C VAL A 13 14.96 -11.94 -0.85
N PRO A 14 16.30 -12.00 -1.00
CA PRO A 14 17.07 -13.18 -0.65
C PRO A 14 16.99 -13.48 0.85
N MET A 15 17.28 -14.73 1.19
CA MET A 15 17.33 -15.19 2.57
C MET A 15 18.25 -14.29 3.42
N GLY A 16 17.77 -13.91 4.60
CA GLY A 16 18.50 -13.03 5.52
C GLY A 16 18.26 -11.54 5.32
N ASP A 17 17.57 -11.12 4.26
CA ASP A 17 17.24 -9.70 3.98
C ASP A 17 18.50 -8.80 4.03
N VAL A 18 19.56 -9.26 3.38
CA VAL A 18 20.83 -8.55 3.22
C VAL A 18 21.35 -8.80 1.80
N MET A 19 21.53 -7.73 1.02
CA MET A 19 21.67 -7.86 -0.44
C MET A 19 22.99 -7.32 -0.99
N VAL A 20 23.68 -6.46 -0.25
CA VAL A 20 24.80 -5.66 -0.75
C VAL A 20 26.10 -6.09 -0.07
N ASP A 21 27.09 -6.47 -0.87
CA ASP A 21 28.47 -6.67 -0.43
C ASP A 21 29.20 -5.32 -0.37
N VAL A 22 29.92 -5.08 0.74
CA VAL A 22 30.72 -3.86 0.93
C VAL A 22 32.18 -4.27 1.14
N PRO A 23 33.14 -3.79 0.31
CA PRO A 23 34.54 -4.14 0.48
C PRO A 23 35.07 -3.82 1.89
N GLY A 24 35.71 -4.81 2.52
CA GLY A 24 36.21 -4.69 3.89
C GLY A 24 35.18 -5.06 4.98
N LEU A 25 33.96 -5.44 4.62
CA LEU A 25 32.96 -5.95 5.54
C LEU A 25 32.70 -7.45 5.30
N GLU A 26 32.74 -8.25 6.35
CA GLU A 26 32.53 -9.70 6.27
C GLU A 26 31.05 -10.09 6.12
N ILE A 27 30.14 -9.18 6.48
CA ILE A 27 28.69 -9.39 6.44
C ILE A 27 28.04 -8.49 5.39
N LYS A 28 27.03 -9.01 4.70
CA LYS A 28 26.21 -8.21 3.76
C LYS A 28 25.33 -7.20 4.51
N VAL A 29 24.99 -6.11 3.84
CA VAL A 29 24.08 -5.07 4.33
C VAL A 29 22.97 -4.79 3.32
N GLY A 30 22.09 -3.84 3.64
CA GLY A 30 21.04 -3.39 2.72
C GLY A 30 19.84 -4.34 2.69
N PRO A 31 18.95 -4.26 3.70
CA PRO A 31 17.67 -4.95 3.65
C PRO A 31 16.78 -4.37 2.55
N GLY A 32 16.20 -5.26 1.76
CA GLY A 32 15.31 -4.95 0.65
C GLY A 32 13.83 -5.11 0.99
N SER A 33 13.50 -5.90 2.01
CA SER A 33 12.12 -6.32 2.29
C SER A 33 11.16 -5.16 2.50
N SER A 34 11.61 -4.10 3.19
CA SER A 34 10.79 -2.91 3.44
C SER A 34 10.47 -2.16 2.15
N VAL A 35 11.48 -1.93 1.30
CA VAL A 35 11.29 -1.18 0.05
C VAL A 35 10.44 -2.00 -0.93
N ALA A 36 10.71 -3.30 -1.06
CA ALA A 36 9.90 -4.21 -1.87
C ALA A 36 8.44 -4.22 -1.41
N ASN A 37 8.19 -4.35 -0.09
CA ASN A 37 6.83 -4.31 0.46
C ASN A 37 6.12 -2.98 0.18
N ILE A 38 6.78 -1.84 0.35
CA ILE A 38 6.20 -0.52 0.07
C ILE A 38 5.80 -0.41 -1.40
N VAL A 39 6.66 -0.84 -2.32
CA VAL A 39 6.38 -0.83 -3.76
C VAL A 39 5.18 -1.73 -4.07
N ILE A 40 5.18 -2.97 -3.58
CA ILE A 40 4.09 -3.94 -3.79
C ILE A 40 2.77 -3.39 -3.27
N ALA A 41 2.74 -2.88 -2.03
CA ALA A 41 1.53 -2.33 -1.42
C ALA A 41 0.97 -1.13 -2.20
N ASN A 42 1.85 -0.24 -2.66
CA ASN A 42 1.45 0.90 -3.49
C ASN A 42 0.88 0.47 -4.84
N LEU A 43 1.54 -0.46 -5.52
CA LEU A 43 1.06 -1.00 -6.80
C LEU A 43 -0.28 -1.73 -6.63
N LEU A 44 -0.45 -2.49 -5.55
CA LEU A 44 -1.72 -3.14 -5.23
C LEU A 44 -2.83 -2.11 -5.03
N SER A 45 -2.58 -1.05 -4.26
CA SER A 45 -3.55 0.04 -4.05
C SER A 45 -3.95 0.71 -5.37
N ILE A 46 -2.98 1.00 -6.24
CA ILE A 46 -3.19 1.60 -7.56
C ILE A 46 -4.03 0.65 -8.45
N GLU A 47 -3.68 -0.63 -8.49
CA GLU A 47 -4.37 -1.61 -9.32
C GLU A 47 -5.80 -1.86 -8.86
N VAL A 48 -6.04 -1.91 -7.54
CA VAL A 48 -7.39 -1.98 -6.98
C VAL A 48 -8.20 -0.74 -7.38
N ALA A 49 -7.63 0.46 -7.26
CA ALA A 49 -8.29 1.68 -7.70
C ALA A 49 -8.64 1.64 -9.20
N ARG A 50 -7.70 1.18 -10.05
CA ARG A 50 -7.92 1.01 -11.50
C ARG A 50 -9.07 0.05 -11.80
N ILE A 51 -9.11 -1.10 -11.13
CA ILE A 51 -10.16 -2.10 -11.29
C ILE A 51 -11.52 -1.54 -10.83
N MET A 52 -11.57 -0.83 -9.70
CA MET A 52 -12.80 -0.19 -9.22
C MET A 52 -13.36 0.79 -10.24
N VAL A 53 -12.50 1.66 -10.79
CA VAL A 53 -12.90 2.65 -11.81
C VAL A 53 -13.39 1.95 -13.09
N ALA A 54 -12.69 0.90 -13.54
CA ALA A 54 -13.11 0.10 -14.69
C ALA A 54 -14.49 -0.56 -14.51
N LYS A 55 -14.87 -0.86 -13.25
CA LYS A 55 -16.19 -1.36 -12.87
C LYS A 55 -17.23 -0.25 -12.60
N GLY A 56 -16.93 1.01 -12.94
CA GLY A 56 -17.83 2.15 -12.73
C GLY A 56 -17.92 2.63 -11.27
N THR A 57 -17.04 2.17 -10.39
CA THR A 57 -17.01 2.56 -8.97
C THR A 57 -15.86 3.51 -8.70
N LYS A 58 -16.08 4.59 -7.95
CA LYS A 58 -15.01 5.49 -7.53
C LYS A 58 -14.42 5.09 -6.17
N PRO A 59 -13.10 4.85 -6.07
CA PRO A 59 -12.44 4.64 -4.78
C PRO A 59 -12.42 5.93 -3.94
N LEU A 60 -12.37 5.77 -2.62
CA LEU A 60 -12.10 6.87 -1.71
C LEU A 60 -10.58 7.06 -1.62
N VAL A 61 -10.08 8.24 -1.99
CA VAL A 61 -8.65 8.55 -2.02
C VAL A 61 -8.39 9.81 -1.20
N VAL A 62 -7.45 9.72 -0.26
CA VAL A 62 -7.03 10.87 0.56
C VAL A 62 -6.33 11.89 -0.36
N PRO A 63 -6.83 13.13 -0.46
CA PRO A 63 -6.24 14.14 -1.34
C PRO A 63 -4.94 14.67 -0.75
N ASN A 64 -3.99 15.04 -1.62
CA ASN A 64 -2.81 15.80 -1.20
C ASN A 64 -3.11 17.31 -1.30
N PRO A 65 -3.07 18.08 -0.19
CA PRO A 65 -3.34 19.52 -0.20
C PRO A 65 -2.42 20.35 -1.08
N ALA A 66 -1.21 19.88 -1.36
CA ALA A 66 -0.27 20.57 -2.24
C ALA A 66 -0.62 20.41 -3.73
N VAL A 67 -1.48 19.45 -4.09
CA VAL A 67 -1.79 19.10 -5.48
C VAL A 67 -3.26 19.32 -5.81
N VAL A 68 -4.15 19.18 -4.83
CA VAL A 68 -5.61 19.27 -5.01
C VAL A 68 -6.11 20.58 -4.41
N PRO A 69 -6.62 21.54 -5.21
CA PRO A 69 -7.05 22.86 -4.73
C PRO A 69 -8.07 22.82 -3.58
N ASP A 70 -9.05 21.90 -3.65
CA ASP A 70 -10.11 21.76 -2.64
C ASP A 70 -9.88 20.56 -1.70
N ALA A 71 -8.62 20.21 -1.42
CA ALA A 71 -8.26 18.99 -0.69
C ALA A 71 -9.00 18.82 0.64
N GLU A 72 -9.15 19.89 1.43
CA GLU A 72 -9.85 19.78 2.71
C GLU A 72 -11.32 19.40 2.55
N GLU A 73 -12.02 19.94 1.56
CA GLU A 73 -13.42 19.59 1.32
C GLU A 73 -13.55 18.15 0.83
N VAL A 74 -12.64 17.73 -0.07
CA VAL A 74 -12.55 16.35 -0.55
C VAL A 74 -12.30 15.39 0.61
N GLU A 75 -11.36 15.72 1.51
CA GLU A 75 -11.04 14.91 2.68
C GLU A 75 -12.23 14.83 3.66
N ARG A 76 -12.90 15.96 3.95
CA ARG A 76 -14.13 15.97 4.79
C ARG A 76 -15.21 15.05 4.23
N LYS A 77 -15.46 15.11 2.92
CA LYS A 77 -16.43 14.23 2.24
C LYS A 77 -15.99 12.75 2.30
N LEU A 78 -14.70 12.49 2.09
CA LEU A 78 -14.12 11.15 2.17
C LEU A 78 -14.30 10.54 3.56
N VAL A 79 -13.94 11.26 4.62
CA VAL A 79 -14.03 10.76 6.01
C VAL A 79 -15.48 10.47 6.38
N LYS A 80 -16.42 11.35 6.00
CA LYS A 80 -17.86 11.13 6.20
C LYS A 80 -18.34 9.85 5.53
N GLU A 81 -17.97 9.65 4.27
CA GLU A 81 -18.36 8.48 3.49
C GLU A 81 -17.70 7.19 4.01
N PHE A 82 -16.42 7.24 4.38
CA PHE A 82 -15.69 6.11 4.96
C PHE A 82 -16.34 5.64 6.28
N ARG A 83 -16.64 6.57 7.19
CA ARG A 83 -17.37 6.27 8.43
C ARG A 83 -18.74 5.66 8.16
N ARG A 84 -19.49 6.16 7.17
CA ARG A 84 -20.79 5.60 6.78
C ARG A 84 -20.69 4.15 6.27
N ARG A 85 -19.60 3.79 5.59
CA ARG A 85 -19.37 2.41 5.11
C ARG A 85 -18.99 1.48 6.24
N ILE A 86 -18.02 1.87 7.08
CA ILE A 86 -17.49 1.00 8.14
C ILE A 86 -18.46 0.90 9.33
N GLY A 87 -19.19 1.96 9.67
CA GLY A 87 -20.16 1.94 10.77
C GLY A 87 -21.27 0.90 10.61
N LYS A 88 -21.52 0.41 9.39
CA LYS A 88 -22.47 -0.68 9.12
C LYS A 88 -21.95 -2.08 9.47
N HIS A 89 -20.65 -2.20 9.73
CA HIS A 89 -19.97 -3.46 10.01
C HIS A 89 -19.38 -3.51 11.44
N LEU A 90 -19.54 -2.44 12.22
CA LEU A 90 -19.08 -2.34 13.62
C LEU A 90 -20.23 -2.26 14.64
N SER A 91 -21.48 -2.49 14.19
CA SER A 91 -22.68 -2.64 15.01
C SER A 91 -22.99 -4.10 15.32
#